data_AF-A0A164K1Z7-F1
#
_entry.id   AF-A0A164K1Z7-F1
#
_cell.length_a   1.000
_cell.length_b   1.000
_cell.length_c   1.000
_cell.angle_alpha   90.00
_cell.angle_beta   90.00
_cell.angle_gamma   90.00
#
_symmetry.space_group_name_H-M   'P 1'
#
loop_
_entity.id
_entity.type
_entity.pdbx_description
1 polymer ?
#
loop_
_entity_poly.entity_id
_entity_poly.type
_entity_poly.pdbx_seq_one_letter_code
_entity_poly.pdbx_strand_id
1 'polypeptide(L)'
;MTTPAEAAQVLAKCAAFDPTFPKPDPVIAHGWAEAFTRYDLPLPDLLDAVTRHYCESADRAMPKHLIHHARDIRRDRAEREKAHRAVLPAVASGERRAEVMTLVRALADRKAV
;
A
#
# COMPACT_ATOMS: atom_id res chain seq x y z
N MET A 1 13.33 3.25 -2.13
CA MET A 1 14.46 2.38 -2.54
C MET A 1 14.43 1.09 -1.72
N THR A 2 14.35 -0.06 -2.38
CA THR A 2 14.30 -1.38 -1.71
C THR A 2 15.73 -1.86 -1.42
N THR A 3 16.01 -2.23 -0.19
CA THR A 3 17.34 -2.71 0.23
C THR A 3 17.52 -4.22 -0.02
N PRO A 4 18.76 -4.72 -0.10
CA PRO A 4 19.02 -6.16 -0.15
C PRO A 4 18.42 -6.94 1.04
N ALA A 5 18.38 -6.33 2.23
CA ALA A 5 17.77 -6.94 3.41
C ALA A 5 16.25 -7.10 3.26
N GLU A 6 15.57 -6.12 2.66
CA GLU A 6 14.14 -6.21 2.33
C GLU A 6 13.90 -7.23 1.22
N ALA A 7 14.74 -7.26 0.18
CA ALA A 7 14.65 -8.27 -0.87
C ALA A 7 14.86 -9.70 -0.33
N ALA A 8 15.75 -9.88 0.65
CA ALA A 8 15.93 -11.16 1.34
C ALA A 8 14.67 -11.61 2.08
N GLN A 9 13.89 -10.68 2.66
CA GLN A 9 12.60 -11.01 3.28
C GLN A 9 11.57 -11.48 2.24
N VAL A 10 11.56 -10.86 1.06
CA VAL A 10 10.70 -11.30 -0.06
C VAL A 10 11.09 -12.70 -0.53
N LEU A 11 12.38 -12.98 -0.71
CA LEU A 11 12.92 -14.30 -1.04
C LEU A 11 12.54 -15.34 0.04
N ALA A 12 12.66 -14.97 1.32
CA ALA A 12 12.30 -15.85 2.44
C ALA A 12 10.81 -16.20 2.41
N LYS A 13 9.94 -15.23 2.11
CA LYS A 13 8.50 -15.48 1.94
C LYS A 13 8.23 -16.38 0.74
N CYS A 14 8.96 -16.23 -0.37
CA CYS A 14 8.84 -17.15 -1.52
C CYS A 14 9.18 -18.59 -1.12
N ALA A 15 10.26 -18.80 -0.35
CA ALA A 15 10.64 -20.11 0.16
C ALA A 15 9.68 -20.71 1.20
N ALA A 16 8.85 -19.88 1.85
CA ALA A 16 7.78 -20.37 2.70
C ALA A 16 6.59 -20.93 1.89
N PHE A 17 6.37 -20.46 0.66
CA PHE A 17 5.32 -20.95 -0.24
C PHE A 17 5.79 -22.10 -1.15
N ASP A 18 7.00 -22.01 -1.68
CA ASP A 18 7.62 -23.02 -2.56
C ASP A 18 8.81 -23.68 -1.82
N PRO A 19 8.67 -24.93 -1.31
CA PRO A 19 9.76 -25.65 -0.63
C PRO A 19 11.01 -25.87 -1.48
N THR A 20 10.90 -25.76 -2.81
CA THR A 20 12.01 -25.90 -3.75
C THR A 20 12.67 -24.55 -4.08
N PHE A 21 12.12 -23.45 -3.57
CA PHE A 21 12.65 -22.12 -3.79
C PHE A 21 14.00 -21.96 -3.07
N PRO A 22 15.00 -21.31 -3.68
CA PRO A 22 16.29 -21.08 -3.03
C PRO A 22 16.14 -20.30 -1.73
N LYS A 23 16.88 -20.68 -0.69
CA LYS A 23 17.00 -19.84 0.50
C LYS A 23 17.61 -18.49 0.12
N PRO A 24 17.29 -17.41 0.85
CA PRO A 24 17.87 -16.10 0.59
C PRO A 24 19.39 -16.17 0.62
N ASP A 25 20.01 -15.76 -0.49
CA ASP A 25 21.45 -15.59 -0.66
C ASP A 25 21.75 -14.09 -0.89
N PRO A 26 22.84 -13.54 -0.33
CA PRO A 26 23.15 -12.12 -0.49
C PRO A 26 23.24 -11.65 -1.94
N VAL A 27 23.82 -12.44 -2.85
CA VAL A 27 23.96 -12.06 -4.27
C VAL A 27 22.60 -12.02 -4.95
N ILE A 28 21.76 -13.03 -4.70
CA ILE A 28 20.39 -13.05 -5.21
C ILE A 28 19.57 -11.87 -4.66
N ALA A 29 19.71 -11.58 -3.37
CA ALA A 29 19.01 -10.47 -2.71
C ALA A 29 19.40 -9.10 -3.30
N HIS A 30 20.67 -8.89 -3.67
CA HIS A 30 21.10 -7.66 -4.35
C HIS A 30 20.43 -7.53 -5.72
N GLY A 31 20.45 -8.58 -6.55
CA GLY A 31 19.82 -8.54 -7.87
C GLY A 31 18.30 -8.28 -7.80
N TRP A 32 17.63 -8.84 -6.79
CA TRP A 32 16.21 -8.57 -6.54
C TRP A 32 15.97 -7.13 -6.06
N ALA A 33 16.78 -6.62 -5.15
CA ALA A 33 16.70 -5.24 -4.68
C ALA A 33 16.89 -4.21 -5.81
N GLU A 34 17.81 -4.47 -6.75
CA GLU A 34 17.98 -3.66 -7.95
C GLU A 34 16.71 -3.66 -8.82
N ALA A 35 16.13 -4.84 -9.05
CA ALA A 35 14.91 -4.97 -9.85
C ALA A 35 13.72 -4.22 -9.22
N PHE A 36 13.55 -4.31 -7.90
CA PHE A 36 12.48 -3.63 -7.17
C PHE A 36 12.68 -2.11 -7.08
N THR A 37 13.93 -1.67 -6.90
CA THR A 37 14.28 -0.25 -6.81
C THR A 37 13.93 0.52 -8.09
N ARG A 38 14.00 -0.11 -9.27
CA ARG A 38 13.60 0.50 -10.55
C ARG A 38 12.17 1.06 -10.56
N TYR A 39 11.30 0.55 -9.70
CA TYR A 39 9.88 0.94 -9.64
C TYR A 39 9.47 1.56 -8.30
N ASP A 40 10.46 1.79 -7.41
CA ASP A 40 10.29 2.27 -6.05
C ASP A 40 9.19 1.50 -5.30
N LEU A 41 9.32 0.17 -5.27
CA LEU A 41 8.36 -0.72 -4.63
C LEU A 41 8.71 -0.88 -3.15
N PRO A 42 7.81 -0.53 -2.23
CA PRO A 42 8.05 -0.69 -0.81
C PRO A 42 7.88 -2.16 -0.39
N LEU A 43 8.57 -2.58 0.67
CA LEU A 43 8.52 -3.96 1.18
C LEU A 43 7.09 -4.50 1.38
N PRO A 44 6.12 -3.77 1.96
CA PRO A 44 4.76 -4.28 2.14
C PRO A 44 4.10 -4.73 0.84
N ASP A 45 4.21 -3.93 -0.23
CA ASP A 45 3.60 -4.24 -1.54
C ASP A 45 4.26 -5.46 -2.18
N LEU A 46 5.57 -5.63 -1.97
CA LEU A 46 6.32 -6.81 -2.44
C LEU A 46 5.92 -8.09 -1.68
N LEU A 47 5.73 -8.00 -0.36
CA LEU A 47 5.28 -9.15 0.43
C LEU A 47 3.86 -9.54 0.05
N ASP A 48 2.96 -8.58 -0.15
CA ASP A 48 1.59 -8.84 -0.61
C ASP A 48 1.59 -9.44 -2.02
N ALA A 49 2.50 -8.97 -2.89
CA ALA A 49 2.70 -9.55 -4.22
C ALA A 49 3.12 -11.03 -4.18
N VAL A 50 3.95 -11.45 -3.23
CA VAL A 50 4.31 -12.88 -3.06
C VAL A 50 3.08 -13.70 -2.72
N THR A 51 2.27 -13.24 -1.76
CA THR A 51 1.02 -13.93 -1.40
C THR A 51 0.09 -14.02 -2.59
N ARG A 52 -0.13 -12.90 -3.29
CA ARG A 52 -1.01 -12.86 -4.46
C ARG A 52 -0.53 -13.80 -5.57
N HIS A 53 0.77 -13.78 -5.90
CA HIS A 53 1.36 -14.66 -6.90
C HIS A 53 1.06 -16.13 -6.62
N TYR A 54 1.33 -16.61 -5.39
CA TYR A 54 1.11 -18.02 -5.04
C TYR A 54 -0.36 -18.39 -4.78
N CYS A 55 -1.25 -17.41 -4.63
CA CYS A 55 -2.70 -17.65 -4.65
C CYS A 55 -3.25 -17.78 -6.09
N GLU A 56 -2.63 -17.10 -7.06
CA GLU A 56 -3.11 -17.03 -8.45
C GLU A 56 -2.38 -18.01 -9.39
N SER A 57 -1.15 -18.42 -9.05
CA SER A 57 -0.31 -19.31 -9.85
C SER A 57 0.51 -20.26 -8.98
N ALA A 58 0.78 -21.47 -9.52
CA ALA A 58 1.70 -22.43 -8.93
C ALA A 58 3.15 -22.28 -9.46
N ASP A 59 3.38 -21.35 -10.41
CA ASP A 59 4.71 -21.12 -10.97
C ASP A 59 5.67 -20.56 -9.94
N ARG A 60 6.96 -20.87 -10.11
CA ARG A 60 8.00 -20.27 -9.28
C ARG A 60 8.00 -18.74 -9.41
N ALA A 61 8.00 -18.05 -8.27
CA ALA A 61 8.06 -16.59 -8.26
C ALA A 61 9.39 -16.07 -8.84
N MET A 62 9.30 -15.02 -9.67
CA MET A 62 10.44 -14.31 -10.24
C MET A 62 10.24 -12.82 -10.01
N PRO A 63 11.30 -11.98 -10.03
CA PRO A 63 11.16 -10.54 -9.79
C PRO A 63 10.10 -9.88 -10.68
N LYS A 64 10.02 -10.27 -11.96
CA LYS A 64 9.01 -9.78 -12.90
C LYS A 64 7.57 -9.99 -12.41
N HIS A 65 7.27 -11.17 -11.86
CA HIS A 65 5.94 -11.50 -11.35
C HIS A 65 5.58 -10.60 -10.17
N LEU A 66 6.50 -10.48 -9.21
CA LEU A 66 6.26 -9.69 -8.01
C LEU A 66 6.18 -8.18 -8.31
N ILE A 67 6.99 -7.68 -9.24
CA ILE A 67 6.90 -6.28 -9.71
C ILE A 67 5.52 -6.01 -10.32
N HIS A 68 5.01 -6.93 -11.14
CA HIS A 68 3.69 -6.80 -11.73
C HIS A 68 2.60 -6.72 -10.66
N HIS A 69 2.53 -7.71 -9.77
CA HIS A 69 1.53 -7.73 -8.69
C HIS A 69 1.66 -6.56 -7.72
N ALA A 70 2.88 -6.16 -7.33
CA ALA A 70 3.09 -5.05 -6.40
C ALA A 70 2.63 -3.72 -6.98
N ARG A 71 2.88 -3.48 -8.27
CA ARG A 71 2.39 -2.28 -8.96
C ARG A 71 0.86 -2.24 -9.04
N ASP A 72 0.25 -3.39 -9.28
CA ASP A 72 -1.20 -3.53 -9.31
C ASP A 72 -1.80 -3.29 -7.92
N ILE A 73 -1.23 -3.86 -6.87
CA ILE A 73 -1.62 -3.60 -5.47
C ILE A 73 -1.53 -2.11 -5.13
N ARG A 74 -0.43 -1.46 -5.52
CA ARG A 74 -0.24 -0.02 -5.31
C ARG A 74 -1.30 0.81 -6.03
N ARG A 75 -1.61 0.47 -7.28
CA ARG A 75 -2.68 1.12 -8.07
C ARG A 75 -4.03 0.93 -7.39
N ASP A 76 -4.38 -0.30 -7.00
CA ASP A 76 -5.66 -0.62 -6.38
C ASP A 76 -5.82 0.08 -5.02
N ARG A 77 -4.72 0.28 -4.28
CA ARG A 77 -4.71 1.09 -3.05
C ARG A 77 -4.98 2.56 -3.33
N ALA A 78 -4.30 3.14 -4.32
CA ALA A 78 -4.47 4.55 -4.71
C ALA A 78 -5.90 4.84 -5.20
N GLU A 79 -6.48 3.96 -6.00
CA GLU A 79 -7.87 4.10 -6.47
C GLU A 79 -8.88 4.01 -5.33
N ARG A 80 -8.67 3.11 -4.36
CA ARG A 80 -9.51 3.02 -3.16
C ARG A 80 -9.43 4.28 -2.29
N GLU A 81 -8.23 4.85 -2.12
CA GLU A 81 -8.05 6.10 -1.37
C GLU A 81 -8.75 7.28 -2.08
N LYS A 82 -8.62 7.36 -3.40
CA LYS A 82 -9.30 8.38 -4.21
C LYS A 82 -10.82 8.26 -4.12
N ALA A 83 -11.36 7.04 -4.23
CA ALA A 83 -12.79 6.80 -4.07
C ALA A 83 -13.28 7.18 -2.67
N HIS A 84 -12.54 6.80 -1.62
CA HIS A 84 -12.87 7.18 -0.24
C HIS A 84 -12.84 8.71 -0.04
N ARG A 85 -11.84 9.40 -0.60
CA ARG A 85 -11.76 10.87 -0.57
C ARG A 85 -12.90 11.55 -1.31
N ALA A 86 -13.39 10.95 -2.40
CA ALA A 86 -14.55 11.48 -3.12
C ALA A 86 -15.87 11.29 -2.36
N VAL A 87 -15.98 10.24 -1.55
CA VAL A 87 -17.18 9.94 -0.73
C VAL A 87 -17.22 10.79 0.55
N LEU A 88 -16.07 11.12 1.15
CA LEU A 88 -16.02 12.08 2.24
C LEU A 88 -16.35 13.48 1.69
N PRO A 89 -17.47 14.12 2.10
CA PRO A 89 -17.70 15.52 1.73
C PRO A 89 -16.52 16.34 2.24
N ALA A 90 -16.00 17.24 1.40
CA ALA A 90 -14.97 18.19 1.77
C ALA A 90 -15.30 18.74 3.16
N VAL A 91 -14.48 18.37 4.16
CA VAL A 91 -14.78 18.55 5.58
C VAL A 91 -15.05 20.03 5.83
N ALA A 92 -16.34 20.36 5.89
CA ALA A 92 -16.93 21.69 5.99
C ALA A 92 -16.25 22.75 5.11
N SER A 93 -16.91 23.15 4.00
CA SER A 93 -16.61 24.46 3.42
C SER A 93 -16.64 25.51 4.54
N GLY A 94 -15.78 26.53 4.46
CA GLY A 94 -15.74 27.59 5.49
C GLY A 94 -17.13 28.18 5.78
N GLU A 95 -18.01 28.16 4.79
CA GLU A 95 -19.41 28.57 4.89
C GLU A 95 -20.21 27.72 5.87
N ARG A 96 -20.09 26.38 5.84
CA ARG A 96 -20.83 25.50 6.75
C ARG A 96 -20.33 25.62 8.19
N ARG A 97 -19.03 25.92 8.40
CA ARG A 97 -18.49 26.27 9.73
C ARG A 97 -19.02 27.62 10.22
N ALA A 98 -19.06 28.63 9.35
CA ALA A 98 -19.61 29.94 9.69
C ALA A 98 -21.11 29.85 10.04
N GLU A 99 -21.86 29.07 9.28
CA GLU A 99 -23.29 28.80 9.48
C GLU A 99 -23.54 28.14 10.85
N VAL A 100 -22.76 27.11 11.20
CA VAL A 100 -22.83 26.46 12.52
C VAL A 100 -22.46 27.41 13.65
N MET A 101 -21.40 28.20 13.51
CA MET A 101 -21.00 29.18 14.54
C MET A 101 -22.05 30.27 14.76
N THR A 102 -22.78 30.62 13.70
CA THR A 102 -23.89 31.58 13.77
C THR A 102 -25.06 30.98 14.55
N LEU A 103 -25.41 29.73 14.28
CA LEU A 103 -26.47 29.00 15.00
C LEU A 103 -26.12 28.81 16.49
N VAL A 104 -24.87 28.48 16.80
CA VAL A 104 -24.41 28.33 18.19
C VAL A 104 -24.54 29.65 18.97
N ARG A 105 -24.17 30.78 18.37
CA ARG A 105 -24.34 32.11 18.99
C ARG A 105 -25.81 32.44 19.24
N ALA A 106 -26.66 32.26 18.23
CA ALA A 106 -28.09 32.52 18.36
C ALA A 106 -28.75 31.67 19.48
N LEU A 107 -28.28 30.44 19.67
CA LEU A 107 -28.78 29.57 20.74
C LEU A 107 -28.31 30.01 22.14
N ALA A 108 -27.09 30.54 22.24
CA ALA A 108 -26.53 31.06 23.48
C ALA A 108 -27.28 32.31 23.95
N ASP A 109 -27.56 33.24 23.03
CA ASP A 109 -28.29 34.48 23.32
C ASP A 109 -29.73 34.20 23.80
N ARG A 110 -30.35 33.16 23.23
CA ARG A 110 -31.72 32.74 23.57
C ARG A 110 -31.84 32.02 24.92
N LYS A 111 -30.71 31.58 25.51
CA LYS A 111 -30.64 30.94 26.84
C LYS A 111 -30.28 31.93 27.95
N ALA A 112 -29.90 33.16 27.60
CA ALA A 112 -29.48 34.21 28.54
C ALA A 112 -30.62 35.15 28.97
N VAL A 113 -31.85 34.88 28.52
CA VAL A 113 -33.11 35.56 28.88
C VAL A 113 -33.98 34.59 29.66
#